data_AF-A0A4U0TN13-F1
#
_entry.id   AF-A0A4U0TN13-F1
#
_cell.length_a   1.000
_cell.length_b   1.000
_cell.length_c   1.000
_cell.angle_alpha   90.00
_cell.angle_beta   90.00
_cell.angle_gamma   90.00
#
_symmetry.space_group_name_H-M   'P 1'
#
loop_
_entity.id
_entity.type
_entity.pdbx_description
1 polymer ?
#
loop_
_entity_poly.entity_id
_entity_poly.type
_entity_poly.pdbx_seq_one_letter_code
_entity_poly.pdbx_strand_id
1 'polypeptide(L)'
;MAHIPREQLVKDVEHFCEPFESCGAYGAPSKLRWDSYGYTFNAKGTASRLWSTVSREAQLYQVLHTVQGYTVQGYTVQGYTVQGSAVPIFHGSFDTMQTYFLHGAGEIQHMLLVA
;
A
#
# COMPACT_ATOMS: atom_id res chain seq x y z
N MET A 1 4.38 -17.44 0.97
CA MET A 1 3.26 -16.50 1.18
C MET A 1 3.11 -16.29 2.68
N ALA A 2 3.50 -15.14 3.20
CA ALA A 2 3.25 -14.81 4.60
C ALA A 2 1.77 -14.40 4.72
N HIS A 3 0.96 -15.22 5.39
CA HIS A 3 -0.37 -14.82 5.79
C HIS A 3 -0.23 -13.77 6.89
N ILE A 4 -0.48 -12.50 6.57
CA ILE A 4 -0.52 -11.44 7.57
C ILE A 4 -1.77 -11.68 8.43
N PRO A 5 -1.65 -12.01 9.73
CA PRO A 5 -2.77 -12.18 10.62
C PRO A 5 -3.54 -10.88 10.67
N ARG A 6 -4.77 -10.92 10.14
CA ARG A 6 -5.70 -9.80 10.17
C ARG A 6 -5.76 -9.17 11.56
N GLU A 7 -5.68 -9.97 12.61
CA GLU A 7 -5.84 -9.59 14.01
C GLU A 7 -4.92 -8.47 14.50
N GLN A 8 -3.68 -8.36 14.01
CA GLN A 8 -2.77 -7.28 14.43
C GLN A 8 -3.00 -5.98 13.65
N LEU A 9 -3.24 -6.09 12.34
CA LEU A 9 -3.58 -4.96 11.47
C LEU A 9 -4.90 -4.28 11.84
N VAL A 10 -5.72 -5.01 12.56
CA VAL A 10 -7.07 -4.67 12.97
C VAL A 10 -7.08 -3.90 14.28
N LYS A 11 -6.23 -4.26 15.26
CA LYS A 11 -6.40 -3.82 16.66
C LYS A 11 -5.77 -2.45 16.97
N ASP A 12 -4.65 -2.08 16.34
CA ASP A 12 -3.94 -0.85 16.66
C ASP A 12 -3.14 -0.32 15.46
N VAL A 13 -3.85 0.17 14.45
CA VAL A 13 -3.21 0.73 13.25
C VAL A 13 -2.32 1.91 13.61
N GLU A 14 -2.69 2.73 14.59
CA GLU A 14 -1.97 3.96 14.93
C GLU A 14 -0.56 3.68 15.46
N HIS A 15 -0.40 2.62 16.26
CA HIS A 15 0.90 2.27 16.82
C HIS A 15 1.89 1.73 15.78
N PHE A 16 1.40 1.08 14.73
CA PHE A 16 2.22 0.40 13.72
C PHE A 16 2.35 1.16 12.40
N CYS A 17 1.55 2.20 12.20
CA CYS A 17 1.48 2.98 10.97
C CYS A 17 2.26 4.29 11.12
N GLU A 18 3.33 4.43 10.34
CA GLU A 18 4.10 5.65 10.21
C GLU A 18 3.74 6.34 8.89
N PRO A 19 2.92 7.40 8.90
CA PRO A 19 2.54 8.10 7.67
C PRO A 19 3.76 8.80 7.05
N PHE A 20 3.82 8.83 5.72
CA PHE A 20 4.79 9.69 5.04
C PHE A 20 4.32 11.15 5.06
N GLU A 21 5.27 12.09 4.85
CA GLU A 21 5.03 13.53 4.98
C GLU A 21 3.96 14.10 4.03
N SER A 22 3.63 13.39 2.95
CA SER A 22 2.64 13.84 1.96
C SER A 22 1.51 12.85 1.77
N CYS A 23 0.28 13.38 1.74
CA CYS A 23 -0.91 12.65 1.35
C CYS A 23 -1.14 12.83 -0.16
N GLY A 24 -1.44 11.73 -0.85
CA GLY A 24 -1.88 11.79 -2.24
C GLY A 24 -3.37 12.11 -2.35
N ALA A 25 -3.84 12.41 -3.56
CA ALA A 25 -5.25 12.76 -3.81
C ALA A 25 -6.25 11.65 -3.43
N TYR A 26 -5.81 10.38 -3.50
CA TYR A 26 -6.68 9.21 -3.29
C TYR A 26 -6.37 8.43 -2.02
N GLY A 27 -5.35 8.83 -1.25
CA GLY A 27 -4.95 8.14 -0.05
C GLY A 27 -3.59 8.59 0.46
N ALA A 28 -3.28 8.20 1.69
CA ALA A 28 -2.03 8.50 2.34
C ALA A 28 -1.10 7.29 2.31
N PRO A 29 0.10 7.43 1.74
CA PRO A 29 1.12 6.41 1.89
C PRO A 29 1.60 6.39 3.34
N SER A 30 1.91 5.18 3.84
CA SER A 30 2.52 4.96 5.15
C SER A 30 3.45 3.76 5.13
N LYS A 31 4.34 3.70 6.11
CA LYS A 31 5.09 2.50 6.47
C LYS A 31 4.31 1.77 7.56
N LEU A 32 4.16 0.46 7.40
CA LEU A 32 3.46 -0.40 8.35
C LEU A 32 4.41 -1.43 8.92
N ARG A 33 4.65 -1.35 10.23
CA ARG A 33 5.52 -2.28 10.94
C ARG A 33 4.74 -3.49 11.45
N TRP A 34 5.35 -4.65 11.36
CA TRP A 34 4.82 -5.89 11.88
C TRP A 34 5.79 -6.48 12.89
N ASP A 35 5.70 -5.98 14.12
CA ASP A 35 6.70 -6.20 15.16
C ASP A 35 6.86 -7.67 15.57
N SER A 36 5.77 -8.46 15.56
CA SER A 36 5.81 -9.88 15.95
C SER A 36 6.64 -10.76 15.02
N TYR A 37 6.88 -10.33 13.78
CA TYR A 37 7.68 -11.06 12.80
C TYR A 37 8.84 -10.23 12.21
N GLY A 38 9.03 -8.98 12.67
CA GLY A 38 10.11 -8.11 12.23
C GLY A 38 9.98 -7.62 10.78
N TYR A 39 8.78 -7.65 10.18
CA TYR A 39 8.56 -7.18 8.82
C TYR A 39 8.12 -5.71 8.76
N THR A 40 8.35 -5.09 7.61
CA THR A 40 7.86 -3.74 7.31
C THR A 40 7.31 -3.73 5.88
N PHE A 41 6.12 -3.17 5.72
CA PHE A 41 5.43 -3.05 4.44
C PHE A 41 5.20 -1.57 4.13
N ASN A 42 5.09 -1.23 2.85
CA ASN A 42 4.45 0.02 2.47
C ASN A 42 2.94 -0.20 2.44
N ALA A 43 2.20 0.79 2.89
CA ALA A 43 0.76 0.78 2.87
C ALA A 43 0.22 2.07 2.26
N LYS A 44 -0.98 2.00 1.69
CA LYS A 44 -1.75 3.17 1.29
C LYS A 44 -3.11 3.11 1.98
N GLY A 45 -3.34 4.04 2.89
CA GLY A 45 -4.61 4.20 3.59
C GLY A 45 -5.57 5.15 2.88
N THR A 46 -6.86 4.87 2.91
CA THR A 46 -7.88 5.74 2.34
C THR A 46 -9.23 5.64 3.07
N ALA A 47 -10.09 6.62 2.81
CA ALA A 47 -11.47 6.68 3.29
C ALA A 47 -12.40 5.78 2.45
N SER A 48 -13.50 5.30 3.02
CA SER A 48 -14.48 4.48 2.30
C SER A 48 -15.00 5.14 1.02
N ARG A 49 -15.14 6.47 1.03
CA ARG A 49 -15.61 7.24 -0.15
C ARG A 49 -14.69 7.13 -1.37
N LEU A 50 -13.40 6.79 -1.18
CA LEU A 50 -12.39 6.67 -2.25
C LEU A 50 -12.01 5.20 -2.52
N TRP A 51 -12.53 4.27 -1.72
CA TRP A 51 -12.11 2.87 -1.75
C TRP A 51 -12.41 2.19 -3.09
N SER A 52 -13.52 2.52 -3.75
CA SER A 52 -13.87 1.98 -5.08
C SER A 52 -12.84 2.33 -6.16
N THR A 53 -12.14 3.46 -6.00
CA THR A 53 -11.03 3.86 -6.88
C THR A 53 -9.74 3.17 -6.47
N VAL A 54 -9.38 3.22 -5.18
CA VAL A 54 -8.11 2.69 -4.67
C VAL A 54 -8.03 1.17 -4.78
N SER A 55 -9.11 0.44 -4.49
CA SER A 55 -9.15 -1.03 -4.60
C SER A 55 -8.91 -1.55 -6.03
N ARG A 56 -9.13 -0.73 -7.07
CA ARG A 56 -8.77 -1.09 -8.45
C ARG A 56 -7.26 -1.11 -8.67
N GLU A 57 -6.48 -0.40 -7.86
CA GLU A 57 -5.01 -0.50 -7.89
C GLU A 57 -4.55 -1.92 -7.58
N ALA A 58 -5.25 -2.65 -6.68
CA ALA A 58 -4.94 -4.05 -6.38
C ALA A 58 -5.06 -4.96 -7.61
N GLN A 59 -6.06 -4.71 -8.47
CA GLN A 59 -6.25 -5.45 -9.72
C GLN A 59 -5.10 -5.16 -10.70
N LEU A 60 -4.64 -3.90 -10.76
CA LEU A 60 -3.48 -3.53 -11.56
C LEU A 60 -2.22 -4.25 -11.08
N TYR A 61 -1.97 -4.31 -9.78
CA TYR A 61 -0.82 -5.02 -9.23
C TYR A 61 -0.89 -6.53 -9.48
N GLN A 62 -2.08 -7.14 -9.42
CA GLN A 62 -2.24 -8.55 -9.77
C GLN A 62 -1.90 -8.83 -11.24
N VAL A 63 -2.32 -7.95 -12.15
CA VAL A 63 -1.94 -8.04 -13.57
C VAL A 63 -0.43 -7.82 -13.74
N LEU A 64 0.13 -6.80 -13.09
CA LEU A 64 1.57 -6.52 -13.14
C LEU A 64 2.42 -7.66 -12.56
N HIS A 65 1.92 -8.36 -11.54
CA HIS A 65 2.56 -9.56 -10.99
C HIS A 65 2.69 -10.67 -12.05
N THR A 66 1.76 -10.79 -13.00
CA THR A 66 1.88 -11.78 -14.09
C THR A 66 3.01 -11.48 -15.08
N VAL A 67 3.46 -10.22 -15.14
CA VAL A 67 4.58 -9.79 -15.98
C VAL A 67 5.86 -9.50 -15.17
N GLN A 68 5.82 -9.76 -13.87
CA GLN A 68 6.95 -9.59 -12.97
C GLN A 68 7.99 -10.68 -13.25
N GLY A 69 9.23 -10.26 -13.56
CA GLY A 69 10.30 -11.15 -14.05
C GLY A 69 10.62 -10.96 -15.55
N TYR A 70 9.75 -10.29 -16.31
CA TYR A 70 10.12 -9.79 -17.64
C TYR A 70 10.90 -8.48 -17.49
N THR A 71 12.12 -8.44 -18.01
CA THR A 71 12.91 -7.21 -18.11
C THR A 71 12.30 -6.36 -19.22
N VAL A 72 11.59 -5.29 -18.85
CA VAL A 72 11.24 -4.26 -19.81
C VAL A 72 12.50 -3.43 -20.04
N GLN A 73 13.19 -3.68 -21.16
CA GLN A 73 14.42 -2.97 -21.50
C GLN A 73 14.08 -1.51 -21.84
N GLY A 74 14.37 -0.61 -20.90
CA GLY A 74 14.51 0.84 -21.10
C GLY A 74 13.35 1.54 -21.80
N TYR A 75 12.34 1.99 -21.03
CA TYR A 75 11.45 3.06 -21.49
C TYR A 75 11.86 4.39 -20.85
N THR A 76 11.94 5.43 -21.69
CA THR A 76 12.20 6.80 -21.26
C THR A 76 10.87 7.51 -21.09
N VAL A 77 10.51 7.89 -19.86
CA VAL A 77 9.41 8.83 -19.60
C VAL A 77 10.04 10.18 -19.28
N GLN A 78 9.81 11.17 -20.14
CA GLN A 78 10.23 12.57 -19.92
C GLN A 78 11.71 12.74 -19.51
N GLY A 79 12.62 12.01 -20.16
CA GLY A 79 14.07 12.14 -19.93
C GLY A 79 14.63 11.32 -18.76
N TYR A 80 13.80 10.57 -18.03
CA TYR A 80 14.26 9.65 -16.98
C TYR A 80 14.38 8.22 -17.52
N THR A 81 15.58 7.65 -17.39
CA THR A 81 15.83 6.23 -17.68
C THR A 81 15.39 5.40 -16.48
N VAL A 82 14.36 4.57 -16.66
CA VAL A 82 13.96 3.60 -15.63
C VAL A 82 14.84 2.35 -15.78
N GLN A 83 15.83 2.19 -14.90
CA GLN A 83 16.58 0.94 -14.75
C GLN A 83 15.97 0.11 -13.61
N GLY A 84 15.53 -1.10 -13.93
CA GLY A 84 14.91 -2.02 -12.98
C GLY A 84 13.39 -1.95 -13.02
N SER A 85 12.75 -3.00 -13.53
CA SER A 85 11.31 -3.21 -13.36
C SER A 85 11.07 -3.70 -11.93
N ALA A 86 11.24 -2.81 -10.95
CA ALA A 86 10.82 -3.08 -9.57
C ALA A 86 9.30 -2.94 -9.52
N VAL A 87 8.60 -3.95 -10.04
CA VAL A 87 7.14 -4.05 -9.91
C VAL A 87 6.85 -4.22 -8.42
N PRO A 88 6.02 -3.36 -7.81
CA PRO A 88 5.63 -3.52 -6.42
C PRO A 88 4.79 -4.80 -6.26
N ILE A 89 5.08 -5.60 -5.23
CA ILE A 89 4.33 -6.82 -4.90
C ILE A 89 3.14 -6.42 -4.02
N PHE A 90 1.93 -6.61 -4.54
CA PHE A 90 0.72 -6.44 -3.75
C PHE A 90 0.51 -7.64 -2.83
N HIS A 91 0.48 -7.37 -1.53
CA HIS A 91 0.33 -8.40 -0.50
C HIS A 91 -1.13 -8.58 -0.06
N GLY A 92 -1.99 -7.60 -0.32
CA GLY A 92 -3.40 -7.67 0.02
C GLY A 92 -3.97 -6.34 0.49
N SER A 93 -5.22 -6.39 0.93
CA SER A 93 -5.93 -5.26 1.51
C SER A 93 -6.63 -5.65 2.80
N PHE A 94 -6.84 -4.69 3.68
CA PHE A 94 -7.60 -4.88 4.91
C PHE A 94 -8.34 -3.62 5.31
N ASP A 95 -9.40 -3.80 6.09
CA ASP A 95 -10.16 -2.72 6.69
C ASP A 95 -9.66 -2.49 8.12
N THR A 96 -9.49 -1.24 8.52
CA THR A 96 -9.13 -0.89 9.89
C THR A 96 -10.33 -1.16 10.81
N MET A 97 -10.14 -1.66 12.04
CA MET A 97 -11.30 -1.83 12.95
C MET A 97 -11.82 -0.52 13.51
N GLN A 98 -10.92 0.45 13.65
CA GLN A 98 -11.23 1.79 14.10
C GLN A 98 -10.81 2.77 13.01
N THR A 99 -11.56 3.85 12.87
CA THR A 99 -11.23 4.91 11.91
C THR A 99 -9.98 5.62 12.41
N TYR A 100 -8.90 5.53 11.63
CA TYR A 100 -7.64 6.20 11.92
C TYR A 100 -7.66 7.59 11.28
N PHE A 101 -7.51 8.65 12.07
CA PHE A 101 -7.55 10.02 11.53
C PHE A 101 -6.14 10.52 11.23
N LEU A 102 -5.83 10.66 9.94
CA LEU A 102 -4.56 11.19 9.49
C LEU A 102 -4.73 12.63 9.00
N HIS A 103 -3.93 13.54 9.53
CA HIS A 103 -3.92 14.94 9.10
C HIS A 103 -3.63 15.05 7.60
N GLY A 104 -4.49 15.77 6.86
CA GLY A 104 -4.39 15.93 5.40
C GLY A 104 -5.07 14.84 4.57
N ALA A 105 -5.29 13.63 5.11
CA ALA A 105 -6.01 12.55 4.43
C ALA A 105 -7.41 12.27 4.98
N GLY A 106 -7.65 12.59 6.26
CA GLY A 106 -8.93 12.38 6.93
C GLY A 106 -9.06 10.96 7.48
N GLU A 107 -10.26 10.40 7.35
CA GLU A 107 -10.66 9.10 7.87
C GLU A 107 -10.03 7.96 7.06
N ILE A 108 -9.09 7.24 7.66
CA ILE A 108 -8.48 6.05 7.08
C ILE A 108 -9.24 4.82 7.59
N GLN A 109 -9.86 4.09 6.67
CA GLN A 109 -10.74 2.95 6.94
C GLN A 109 -10.33 1.70 6.15
N HIS A 110 -9.63 1.90 5.03
CA HIS A 110 -9.16 0.82 4.17
C HIS A 110 -7.68 1.02 3.85
N MET A 111 -6.93 -0.09 3.81
CA MET A 111 -5.51 -0.08 3.49
C MET A 111 -5.16 -1.11 2.42
N LEU A 112 -4.31 -0.70 1.47
CA LEU A 112 -3.57 -1.59 0.58
C LEU A 112 -2.17 -1.84 1.13
N LEU A 113 -1.69 -3.08 1.11
CA LEU A 113 -0.30 -3.44 1.40
C LEU A 113 0.48 -3.74 0.12
N VAL A 114 1.64 -3.12 0.04
CA VAL A 114 2.57 -3.23 -1.08
C VAL A 114 3.99 -3.40 -0.53
N ALA A 115 4.81 -4.28 -1.11
CA ALA A 115 6.23 -4.42 -0.76
C ALA A 115 7.11 -4.52 -2.01
#